data_AF-A0AAF0EPV8-F1
#
_entry.id   AF-A0AAF0EPV8-F1
#
_cell.length_a   1.000
_cell.length_b   1.000
_cell.length_c   1.000
_cell.angle_alpha   90.00
_cell.angle_beta   90.00
_cell.angle_gamma   90.00
#
_symmetry.space_group_name_H-M   'P 1'
#
loop_
_entity.id
_entity.type
_entity.pdbx_description
1 polymer ?
#
loop_
_entity_poly.entity_id
_entity_poly.type
_entity_poly.pdbx_seq_one_letter_code
_entity_poly.pdbx_strand_id
1 'polypeptide(L)'
;MLGVEQVQSQSIDALVADIVAQSKDEKFVPFHFWSEWLHCAAASSDVHEALLALAHALQAHRVRTIEEQCLWTDLPTLPWAIREGMETLADPRDTSSFVNIHTFLSRCAADGLVDTTVWAAVLFREFLEEDAGKEDKDAYIAAADAWIQHAGAALYHDGVPYHTSSPLCRAGARWQGPGGFSSERLAFWNRRLREVCADGSKPAPAHLFPE
;
A
#
# COMPACT_ATOMS: atom_id res chain seq x y z
N MET A 1 12.09 -12.10 14.87
CA MET A 1 12.09 -11.17 13.73
C MET A 1 11.41 -11.90 12.59
N LEU A 2 10.36 -11.34 12.01
CA LEU A 2 9.59 -11.99 10.95
C LEU A 2 10.43 -11.97 9.67
N GLY A 3 10.61 -13.12 9.01
CA GLY A 3 11.37 -13.20 7.76
C GLY A 3 10.57 -13.89 6.65
N VAL A 4 10.91 -13.61 5.39
CA VAL A 4 10.24 -14.18 4.21
C VAL A 4 10.19 -15.72 4.28
N GLU A 5 11.33 -16.37 4.55
CA GLU A 5 11.39 -17.83 4.69
C GLU A 5 10.48 -18.35 5.81
N GLN A 6 10.37 -17.59 6.90
CA GLN A 6 9.49 -17.96 8.02
C GLN A 6 8.01 -17.90 7.59
N VAL A 7 7.62 -16.84 6.88
CA VAL A 7 6.27 -16.64 6.36
C VAL A 7 5.91 -17.70 5.32
N GLN A 8 6.86 -18.14 4.50
CA GLN A 8 6.64 -19.16 3.48
C GLN A 8 6.55 -20.58 4.06
N SER A 9 7.32 -20.87 5.11
CA SER A 9 7.50 -22.25 5.61
C SER A 9 6.56 -22.62 6.77
N GLN A 10 6.05 -21.65 7.51
CA GLN A 10 5.20 -21.88 8.68
C GLN A 10 3.72 -21.70 8.35
N SER A 11 2.84 -22.44 9.04
CA SER A 11 1.41 -22.18 8.96
C SER A 11 1.05 -20.86 9.65
N ILE A 12 -0.03 -20.22 9.20
CA ILE A 12 -0.55 -18.99 9.82
C ILE A 12 -0.82 -19.20 11.31
N ASP A 13 -1.41 -20.33 11.71
CA ASP A 13 -1.68 -20.64 13.12
C ASP A 13 -0.41 -20.71 13.97
N ALA A 14 0.67 -21.27 13.42
CA ALA A 14 1.95 -21.35 14.13
C ALA A 14 2.58 -19.95 14.29
N LEU A 15 2.58 -19.15 13.22
CA LEU A 15 3.06 -17.76 13.25
C LEU A 15 2.27 -16.93 14.28
N VAL A 16 0.95 -17.03 14.27
CA VAL A 16 0.07 -16.31 15.20
C VAL A 16 0.36 -16.73 16.63
N ALA A 17 0.46 -18.03 16.92
CA ALA A 17 0.77 -18.52 18.25
C ALA A 17 2.10 -17.96 18.78
N ASP A 18 3.14 -17.97 17.94
CA ASP A 18 4.47 -17.46 18.28
C ASP A 18 4.46 -15.94 18.50
N ILE A 19 3.80 -15.17 17.63
CA ILE A 19 3.71 -13.71 17.73
C ILE A 19 2.86 -13.29 18.94
N VAL A 20 1.74 -13.98 19.18
CA VAL A 20 0.89 -13.75 20.37
C VAL A 20 1.64 -14.08 21.66
N ALA A 21 2.45 -15.14 21.68
CA ALA A 21 3.27 -15.47 22.83
C ALA A 21 4.34 -14.40 23.10
N GLN A 22 5.05 -13.95 22.06
CA GLN A 22 6.09 -12.92 22.16
C GLN A 22 5.52 -11.55 22.56
N SER A 23 4.35 -11.18 22.04
CA SER A 23 3.74 -9.86 22.25
C SER A 23 3.15 -9.63 23.66
N LYS A 24 3.13 -10.67 24.50
CA LYS A 24 2.85 -10.56 25.94
C LYS A 24 3.99 -9.87 26.69
N ASP A 25 5.22 -9.94 26.18
CA ASP A 25 6.36 -9.21 26.75
C ASP A 25 6.21 -7.71 26.43
N GLU A 26 6.33 -6.86 27.44
CA GLU A 26 6.29 -5.40 27.27
C GLU A 26 7.42 -4.87 26.39
N LYS A 27 8.54 -5.62 26.30
CA LYS A 27 9.67 -5.31 25.41
C LYS A 27 9.36 -5.59 23.93
N PHE A 28 8.29 -6.30 23.62
CA PHE A 28 7.85 -6.46 22.25
C PHE A 28 7.46 -5.09 21.69
N VAL A 29 8.11 -4.67 20.61
CA VAL A 29 7.84 -3.38 19.96
C VAL A 29 6.99 -3.64 18.70
N PRO A 30 5.68 -3.30 18.70
CA PRO A 30 4.80 -3.57 17.57
C PRO A 30 5.23 -2.88 16.28
N PHE A 31 5.78 -1.66 16.41
CA PHE A 31 6.31 -0.92 15.29
C PHE A 31 7.38 -1.74 14.55
N HIS A 32 8.34 -2.35 15.26
CA HIS A 32 9.35 -3.20 14.63
C HIS A 32 8.72 -4.41 13.94
N PHE A 33 7.70 -5.04 14.54
CA PHE A 33 6.99 -6.14 13.88
C PHE A 33 6.36 -5.70 12.55
N TRP A 34 5.66 -4.57 12.53
CA TRP A 34 5.05 -4.05 11.30
C TRP A 34 6.09 -3.64 10.26
N SER A 35 7.22 -3.08 10.70
CA SER A 35 8.34 -2.80 9.79
C SER A 35 8.85 -4.08 9.13
N GLU A 36 9.10 -5.16 9.87
CA GLU A 36 9.52 -6.46 9.29
C GLU A 36 8.46 -7.06 8.37
N TRP A 37 7.18 -6.91 8.71
CA TRP A 37 6.06 -7.32 7.87
C TRP A 37 6.05 -6.60 6.52
N LEU A 38 6.32 -5.29 6.50
CA LEU A 38 6.48 -4.50 5.27
C LEU A 38 7.74 -4.89 4.49
N HIS A 39 8.87 -5.15 5.17
CA HIS A 39 10.09 -5.63 4.50
C HIS A 39 9.86 -6.98 3.82
N CYS A 40 9.14 -7.91 4.46
CA CYS A 40 8.77 -9.18 3.85
C CYS A 40 7.92 -8.96 2.58
N ALA A 41 6.93 -8.07 2.66
CA ALA A 41 6.07 -7.75 1.52
C ALA A 41 6.83 -7.11 0.36
N ALA A 42 7.77 -6.21 0.64
CA ALA A 42 8.61 -5.59 -0.38
C ALA A 42 9.57 -6.62 -1.02
N ALA A 43 10.14 -7.51 -0.22
CA ALA A 43 11.10 -8.51 -0.69
C ALA A 43 10.49 -9.59 -1.61
N SER A 44 9.22 -9.97 -1.40
CA SER A 44 8.60 -11.02 -2.20
C SER A 44 7.07 -10.87 -2.27
N SER A 45 6.53 -10.93 -3.49
CA SER A 45 5.08 -10.99 -3.72
C SER A 45 4.45 -12.32 -3.32
N ASP A 46 5.23 -13.40 -3.27
CA ASP A 46 4.75 -14.75 -2.93
C ASP A 46 4.22 -14.83 -1.49
N VAL A 47 4.65 -13.93 -0.60
CA VAL A 47 4.21 -13.90 0.80
C VAL A 47 3.02 -12.99 1.06
N HIS A 48 2.55 -12.20 0.08
CA HIS A 48 1.51 -11.19 0.31
C HIS A 48 0.22 -11.77 0.87
N GLU A 49 -0.24 -12.91 0.36
CA GLU A 49 -1.46 -13.55 0.86
C GLU A 49 -1.28 -14.03 2.32
N ALA A 50 -0.15 -14.66 2.62
CA ALA A 50 0.16 -15.12 3.97
C ALA A 50 0.30 -13.95 4.96
N LEU A 51 0.89 -12.82 4.53
CA LEU A 51 1.03 -11.62 5.36
C LEU A 51 -0.33 -10.96 5.68
N LEU A 52 -1.25 -10.91 4.72
CA LEU A 52 -2.64 -10.43 4.94
C LEU A 52 -3.38 -11.37 5.89
N ALA A 53 -3.34 -12.68 5.63
CA ALA A 53 -3.96 -13.68 6.49
C ALA A 53 -3.42 -13.62 7.93
N LEU A 54 -2.11 -13.43 8.09
CA LEU A 54 -1.47 -13.24 9.38
C LEU A 54 -2.00 -12.01 10.11
N ALA A 55 -2.09 -10.86 9.45
CA ALA A 55 -2.59 -9.63 10.06
C ALA A 55 -4.05 -9.78 10.55
N HIS A 56 -4.92 -10.37 9.72
CA HIS A 56 -6.30 -10.65 10.12
C HIS A 56 -6.42 -11.67 11.25
N ALA A 57 -5.63 -12.74 11.22
CA ALA A 57 -5.63 -13.73 12.29
C ALA A 57 -5.20 -13.10 13.62
N LEU A 58 -4.21 -12.19 13.61
CA LEU A 58 -3.80 -11.43 14.79
C LEU A 58 -4.95 -10.57 15.35
N GLN A 59 -5.79 -9.93 14.51
CA GLN A 59 -6.89 -9.05 14.96
C GLN A 59 -7.88 -9.73 15.93
N ALA A 60 -7.99 -11.05 15.87
CA ALA A 60 -8.82 -11.84 16.79
C ALA A 60 -8.26 -11.92 18.23
N HIS A 61 -7.01 -11.51 18.46
CA HIS A 61 -6.32 -11.69 19.73
C HIS A 61 -6.22 -10.39 20.55
N ARG A 62 -6.73 -10.44 21.77
CA ARG A 62 -6.58 -9.37 22.76
C ARG A 62 -5.45 -9.70 23.72
N VAL A 63 -4.24 -9.26 23.38
CA VAL A 63 -3.03 -9.57 24.17
C VAL A 63 -2.76 -8.54 25.26
N ARG A 64 -2.66 -7.27 24.87
CA ARG A 64 -2.47 -6.13 25.77
C ARG A 64 -2.93 -4.84 25.11
N THR A 65 -2.93 -3.75 25.88
CA THR A 65 -3.22 -2.40 25.40
C THR A 65 -1.96 -1.56 25.30
N ILE A 66 -1.88 -0.71 24.29
CA ILE A 66 -0.83 0.28 24.06
C ILE A 66 -1.54 1.58 23.76
N GLU A 67 -1.33 2.61 24.58
CA GLU A 67 -2.00 3.92 24.41
C GLU A 67 -3.53 3.78 24.26
N GLU A 68 -4.15 2.99 25.14
CA GLU A 68 -5.60 2.68 25.16
C GLU A 68 -6.11 1.84 23.97
N GLN A 69 -5.24 1.48 23.02
CA GLN A 69 -5.58 0.65 21.87
C GLN A 69 -5.18 -0.82 22.10
N CYS A 70 -6.04 -1.76 21.72
CA CYS A 70 -5.75 -3.18 21.76
C CYS A 70 -4.76 -3.55 20.66
N LEU A 71 -3.59 -4.08 21.06
CA LEU A 71 -2.43 -4.29 20.19
C LEU A 71 -2.75 -4.92 18.83
N TRP A 72 -3.53 -6.01 18.79
CA TRP A 72 -3.79 -6.66 17.51
C TRP A 72 -5.14 -6.29 16.91
N THR A 73 -6.14 -5.95 17.71
CA THR A 73 -7.45 -5.54 17.18
C THR A 73 -7.39 -4.17 16.51
N ASP A 74 -6.69 -3.21 17.11
CA ASP A 74 -6.66 -1.81 16.67
C ASP A 74 -5.40 -1.45 15.87
N LEU A 75 -4.40 -2.35 15.85
CA LEU A 75 -3.14 -2.19 15.11
C LEU A 75 -2.39 -0.87 15.44
N PRO A 76 -2.25 -0.47 16.73
CA PRO A 76 -1.53 0.74 17.11
C PRO A 76 -0.09 0.63 16.57
N THR A 77 0.39 1.66 15.88
CA THR A 77 1.68 1.77 15.16
C THR A 77 1.75 1.25 13.72
N LEU A 78 0.80 0.46 13.21
CA LEU A 78 0.82 0.04 11.80
C LEU A 78 0.81 1.25 10.84
N PRO A 79 -0.04 2.29 11.02
CA PRO A 79 -0.01 3.47 10.15
C PRO A 79 1.36 4.19 10.15
N TRP A 80 2.06 4.21 11.28
CA TRP A 80 3.40 4.81 11.38
C TRP A 80 4.45 3.96 10.67
N ALA A 81 4.42 2.64 10.85
CA ALA A 81 5.31 1.72 10.16
C ALA A 81 5.12 1.80 8.64
N ILE A 82 3.89 1.91 8.14
CA ILE A 82 3.61 2.11 6.71
C ILE A 82 4.24 3.42 6.23
N ARG A 83 4.06 4.51 6.98
CA ARG A 83 4.65 5.80 6.60
C ARG A 83 6.17 5.74 6.49
N GLU A 84 6.85 5.19 7.49
CA GLU A 84 8.32 5.05 7.47
C GLU A 84 8.79 4.03 6.41
N GLY A 85 8.02 2.95 6.22
CA GLY A 85 8.26 1.98 5.16
C GLY A 85 8.17 2.59 3.78
N MET A 86 7.22 3.50 3.53
CA MET A 86 7.11 4.19 2.25
C MET A 86 8.27 5.15 1.97
N GLU A 87 8.96 5.65 3.00
CA GLU A 87 10.17 6.48 2.83
C GLU A 87 11.41 5.64 2.45
N THR A 88 11.40 4.33 2.74
CA THR A 88 12.58 3.46 2.60
C THR A 88 12.44 2.33 1.58
N LEU A 89 11.24 1.78 1.40
CA LEU A 89 10.96 0.62 0.54
C LEU A 89 10.43 0.99 -0.85
N ALA A 90 9.86 2.18 -0.99
CA ALA A 90 9.30 2.68 -2.25
C ALA A 90 10.33 3.45 -3.09
N ASP A 91 11.54 2.91 -3.24
CA ASP A 91 12.56 3.42 -4.15
C ASP A 91 12.36 2.83 -5.56
N PRO A 92 11.96 3.61 -6.58
CA PRO A 92 11.69 3.09 -7.92
C PRO A 92 12.93 2.49 -8.61
N ARG A 93 14.15 2.78 -8.14
CA ARG A 93 15.39 2.18 -8.63
C ARG A 93 15.52 0.71 -8.26
N ASP A 94 14.87 0.27 -7.17
CA ASP A 94 14.61 -1.14 -6.90
C ASP A 94 13.20 -1.47 -7.38
N THR A 95 13.09 -1.75 -8.68
CA THR A 95 11.80 -1.99 -9.34
C THR A 95 11.00 -3.12 -8.66
N SER A 96 11.66 -4.18 -8.20
CA SER A 96 10.96 -5.30 -7.56
C SER A 96 10.38 -4.89 -6.22
N SER A 97 11.19 -4.32 -5.34
CA SER A 97 10.74 -3.83 -4.03
C SER A 97 9.62 -2.81 -4.18
N PHE A 98 9.80 -1.84 -5.08
CA PHE A 98 8.84 -0.77 -5.35
C PHE A 98 7.47 -1.30 -5.79
N VAL A 99 7.44 -2.20 -6.78
CA VAL A 99 6.19 -2.78 -7.29
C VAL A 99 5.56 -3.68 -6.24
N ASN A 100 6.35 -4.47 -5.52
CA ASN A 100 5.85 -5.37 -4.48
C ASN A 100 5.18 -4.60 -3.33
N ILE A 101 5.81 -3.55 -2.82
CA ILE A 101 5.23 -2.78 -1.69
C ILE A 101 3.95 -2.06 -2.11
N HIS A 102 3.90 -1.47 -3.30
CA HIS A 102 2.67 -0.85 -3.81
C HIS A 102 1.56 -1.87 -4.06
N THR A 103 1.90 -3.03 -4.64
CA THR A 103 0.95 -4.13 -4.82
C THR A 103 0.39 -4.58 -3.47
N PHE A 104 1.23 -4.75 -2.48
CA PHE A 104 0.81 -5.18 -1.16
C PHE A 104 -0.10 -4.16 -0.46
N LEU A 105 0.28 -2.88 -0.45
CA LEU A 105 -0.53 -1.83 0.14
C LEU A 105 -1.87 -1.66 -0.58
N SER A 106 -1.92 -1.84 -1.91
CA SER A 106 -3.18 -1.83 -2.66
C SER A 106 -4.11 -2.95 -2.22
N ARG A 107 -3.57 -4.16 -1.97
CA ARG A 107 -4.36 -5.28 -1.42
C ARG A 107 -4.84 -4.99 0.00
N CYS A 108 -4.01 -4.38 0.86
CA CYS A 108 -4.43 -3.97 2.21
C CYS A 108 -5.62 -2.99 2.18
N ALA A 109 -5.60 -2.02 1.27
CA ALA A 109 -6.72 -1.10 1.06
C ALA A 109 -7.98 -1.83 0.57
N ALA A 110 -7.84 -2.72 -0.40
CA ALA A 110 -8.95 -3.47 -0.99
C ALA A 110 -9.63 -4.41 0.02
N ASP A 111 -8.83 -5.04 0.89
CA ASP A 111 -9.26 -5.98 1.92
C ASP A 111 -9.80 -5.28 3.17
N GLY A 112 -9.59 -3.96 3.28
CA GLY A 112 -10.05 -3.17 4.43
C GLY A 112 -9.23 -3.35 5.71
N LEU A 113 -8.04 -3.97 5.62
CA LEU A 113 -7.13 -4.15 6.75
C LEU A 113 -6.67 -2.80 7.34
N VAL A 114 -6.29 -1.87 6.46
CA VAL A 114 -5.84 -0.52 6.81
C VAL A 114 -6.02 0.39 5.59
N ASP A 115 -6.47 1.62 5.82
CA ASP A 115 -6.59 2.62 4.75
C ASP A 115 -5.21 3.12 4.31
N THR A 116 -4.74 2.56 3.20
CA THR A 116 -3.47 2.91 2.55
C THR A 116 -3.69 3.75 1.29
N THR A 117 -4.94 4.11 0.97
CA THR A 117 -5.29 4.73 -0.32
C THR A 117 -4.55 6.04 -0.56
N VAL A 118 -4.23 6.80 0.50
CA VAL A 118 -3.42 8.02 0.42
C VAL A 118 -2.08 7.83 -0.31
N TRP A 119 -1.48 6.63 -0.24
CA TRP A 119 -0.23 6.31 -0.93
C TRP A 119 -0.41 6.10 -2.44
N ALA A 120 -1.60 5.67 -2.87
CA ALA A 120 -1.97 5.71 -4.29
C ALA A 120 -1.97 7.16 -4.80
N ALA A 121 -2.60 8.09 -4.06
CA ALA A 121 -2.62 9.50 -4.46
C ALA A 121 -1.21 10.11 -4.55
N VAL A 122 -0.30 9.73 -3.65
CA VAL A 122 1.12 10.14 -3.72
C VAL A 122 1.76 9.60 -5.01
N LEU A 123 1.65 8.29 -5.27
CA LEU A 123 2.19 7.64 -6.47
C LEU A 123 1.66 8.29 -7.76
N PHE A 124 0.33 8.40 -7.90
CA PHE A 124 -0.31 8.94 -9.10
C PHE A 124 0.02 10.42 -9.31
N ARG A 125 0.06 11.23 -8.24
CA ARG A 125 0.49 12.63 -8.35
C ARG A 125 1.90 12.70 -8.90
N GLU A 126 2.84 12.01 -8.25
CA GLU A 126 4.25 12.07 -8.62
C GLU A 126 4.51 11.59 -10.05
N PHE A 127 3.75 10.60 -10.52
CA PHE A 127 3.95 10.01 -11.83
C PHE A 127 3.21 10.75 -12.95
N LEU A 128 1.97 11.18 -12.70
CA LEU A 128 1.05 11.64 -13.74
C LEU A 128 0.77 13.15 -13.68
N GLU A 129 0.91 13.76 -12.51
CA GLU A 129 0.56 15.17 -12.29
C GLU A 129 1.77 16.10 -12.21
N GLU A 130 2.96 15.62 -11.83
CA GLU A 130 4.16 16.45 -11.76
C GLU A 130 4.87 16.57 -13.13
N ASP A 131 5.57 17.68 -13.33
CA ASP A 131 6.22 17.99 -14.62
C ASP A 131 7.55 17.26 -14.86
N ALA A 132 8.16 16.75 -13.78
CA ALA A 132 9.40 16.00 -13.88
C ALA A 132 9.15 14.63 -14.54
N GLY A 133 9.84 14.37 -15.65
CA GLY A 133 9.91 13.02 -16.19
C GLY A 133 10.53 12.07 -15.16
N LYS A 134 9.90 10.93 -14.90
CA LYS A 134 10.48 9.85 -14.10
C LYS A 134 11.36 8.98 -15.01
N GLU A 135 12.58 8.67 -14.57
CA GLU A 135 13.51 7.79 -15.30
C GLU A 135 13.01 6.33 -15.27
N ASP A 136 12.41 5.91 -14.16
CA ASP A 136 11.93 4.54 -13.92
C ASP A 136 10.44 4.34 -14.27
N LYS A 137 10.00 4.82 -15.44
CA LYS A 137 8.56 4.79 -15.83
C LYS A 137 7.91 3.42 -15.69
N ASP A 138 8.66 2.36 -15.94
CA ASP A 138 8.16 0.99 -15.89
C ASP A 138 7.71 0.58 -14.48
N ALA A 139 8.50 0.91 -13.47
CA ALA A 139 8.18 0.63 -12.07
C ALA A 139 6.89 1.37 -11.66
N TYR A 140 6.76 2.64 -12.08
CA TYR A 140 5.56 3.44 -11.82
C TYR A 140 4.33 2.91 -12.55
N ILE A 141 4.45 2.48 -13.81
CA ILE A 141 3.33 1.88 -14.55
C ILE A 141 2.87 0.60 -13.86
N ALA A 142 3.79 -0.29 -13.49
CA ALA A 142 3.45 -1.52 -12.81
C ALA A 142 2.81 -1.28 -11.43
N ALA A 143 3.35 -0.36 -10.64
CA ALA A 143 2.75 0.02 -9.35
C ALA A 143 1.36 0.65 -9.51
N ALA A 144 1.18 1.53 -10.50
CA ALA A 144 -0.10 2.14 -10.82
C ALA A 144 -1.15 1.09 -11.24
N ASP A 145 -0.75 0.15 -12.10
CA ASP A 145 -1.62 -0.95 -12.53
C ASP A 145 -2.05 -1.81 -11.35
N ALA A 146 -1.14 -2.12 -10.42
CA ALA A 146 -1.46 -2.86 -9.19
C ALA A 146 -2.50 -2.13 -8.32
N TRP A 147 -2.36 -0.80 -8.14
CA TRP A 147 -3.36 -0.02 -7.41
C TRP A 147 -4.74 -0.04 -8.08
N ILE A 148 -4.79 0.07 -9.41
CA ILE A 148 -6.06 0.03 -10.15
C ILE A 148 -6.66 -1.37 -10.06
N GLN A 149 -5.85 -2.41 -10.27
CA GLN A 149 -6.27 -3.80 -10.27
C GLN A 149 -6.87 -4.22 -8.93
N HIS A 150 -6.17 -3.93 -7.83
CA HIS A 150 -6.55 -4.43 -6.52
C HIS A 150 -7.46 -3.46 -5.77
N ALA A 151 -7.15 -2.17 -5.80
CA ALA A 151 -7.85 -1.15 -5.00
C ALA A 151 -8.69 -0.18 -5.84
N GLY A 152 -8.86 -0.40 -7.15
CA GLY A 152 -9.57 0.54 -8.03
C GLY A 152 -10.98 0.87 -7.55
N ALA A 153 -11.72 -0.12 -7.02
CA ALA A 153 -13.04 0.10 -6.43
C ALA A 153 -12.98 0.96 -5.16
N ALA A 154 -12.01 0.70 -4.27
CA ALA A 154 -11.80 1.50 -3.06
C ALA A 154 -11.42 2.95 -3.42
N LEU A 155 -10.55 3.13 -4.42
CA LEU A 155 -10.13 4.44 -4.94
C LEU A 155 -11.24 5.21 -5.64
N TYR A 156 -12.15 4.50 -6.33
CA TYR A 156 -13.30 5.12 -6.99
C TYR A 156 -14.39 5.52 -6.01
N HIS A 157 -14.62 4.71 -4.96
CA HIS A 157 -15.57 4.96 -3.88
C HIS A 157 -16.97 5.37 -4.41
N ASP A 158 -17.48 4.62 -5.40
CA ASP A 158 -18.74 4.90 -6.09
C ASP A 158 -18.87 6.34 -6.63
N GLY A 159 -17.73 6.96 -6.96
CA GLY A 159 -17.63 8.34 -7.44
C GLY A 159 -17.75 9.39 -6.33
N VAL A 160 -17.92 9.00 -5.06
CA VAL A 160 -18.04 9.92 -3.94
C VAL A 160 -16.66 10.46 -3.56
N PRO A 161 -16.42 11.78 -3.59
CA PRO A 161 -15.10 12.32 -3.29
C PRO A 161 -14.69 12.13 -1.83
N TYR A 162 -13.42 11.74 -1.61
CA TYR A 162 -12.87 11.54 -0.26
C TYR A 162 -11.37 11.88 -0.17
N HIS A 163 -10.84 12.00 1.05
CA HIS A 163 -9.50 12.56 1.35
C HIS A 163 -9.24 13.98 0.81
N THR A 164 -10.27 14.77 0.57
CA THR A 164 -10.16 16.13 -0.02
C THR A 164 -9.36 17.11 0.84
N SER A 165 -9.29 16.89 2.16
CA SER A 165 -8.50 17.68 3.10
C SER A 165 -7.13 17.09 3.43
N SER A 166 -6.79 15.90 2.91
CA SER A 166 -5.53 15.24 3.23
C SER A 166 -4.37 15.95 2.51
N PRO A 167 -3.34 16.42 3.24
CA PRO A 167 -2.17 17.02 2.61
C PRO A 167 -1.40 16.02 1.73
N LEU A 168 -1.47 14.72 2.05
CA LEU A 168 -0.88 13.67 1.23
C LEU A 168 -1.61 13.48 -0.11
N CYS A 169 -2.90 13.83 -0.17
CA CYS A 169 -3.72 13.71 -1.38
C CYS A 169 -3.85 15.03 -2.15
N ARG A 170 -2.99 16.03 -1.89
CA ARG A 170 -2.97 17.29 -2.66
C ARG A 170 -2.82 17.05 -4.18
N ALA A 171 -3.25 18.02 -4.97
CA ALA A 171 -3.00 18.10 -6.40
C ALA A 171 -1.51 18.32 -6.72
N GLY A 172 -1.06 17.82 -7.86
CA GLY A 172 0.21 18.14 -8.52
C GLY A 172 0.03 19.16 -9.66
N ALA A 173 1.13 19.55 -10.29
CA ALA A 173 1.19 20.69 -11.22
C ALA A 173 0.19 20.65 -12.40
N ARG A 174 -0.10 19.46 -12.93
CA ARG A 174 -0.96 19.26 -14.12
C ARG A 174 -2.44 19.07 -13.79
N TRP A 175 -2.79 18.84 -12.52
CA TRP A 175 -4.18 18.69 -12.10
C TRP A 175 -4.70 20.02 -11.54
N GLN A 176 -5.74 20.57 -12.18
CA GLN A 176 -6.31 21.87 -11.80
C GLN A 176 -7.49 21.76 -10.83
N GLY A 177 -7.96 20.53 -10.54
CA GLY A 177 -9.04 20.29 -9.60
C GLY A 177 -8.58 20.21 -8.15
N PRO A 178 -9.50 19.91 -7.21
CA PRO A 178 -9.18 19.76 -5.80
C PRO A 178 -8.30 18.53 -5.53
N GLY A 179 -7.71 18.48 -4.34
CA GLY A 179 -7.06 17.28 -3.82
C GLY A 179 -8.07 16.19 -3.43
N GLY A 180 -7.56 15.03 -3.01
CA GLY A 180 -8.35 13.84 -2.73
C GLY A 180 -8.62 12.99 -3.97
N PHE A 181 -9.54 12.04 -3.83
CA PHE A 181 -10.05 11.21 -4.91
C PHE A 181 -11.38 11.77 -5.41
N SER A 182 -11.57 11.77 -6.72
CA SER A 182 -12.85 12.07 -7.38
C SER A 182 -12.90 11.40 -8.74
N SER A 183 -14.09 11.17 -9.28
CA SER A 183 -14.31 10.63 -10.62
C SER A 183 -13.49 11.38 -11.68
N GLU A 184 -13.43 12.71 -11.59
CA GLU A 184 -12.73 13.54 -12.56
C GLU A 184 -11.21 13.37 -12.47
N ARG A 185 -10.66 13.25 -11.25
CA ARG A 185 -9.22 13.06 -11.04
C ARG A 185 -8.78 11.67 -11.48
N LEU A 186 -9.57 10.64 -11.20
CA LEU A 186 -9.32 9.27 -11.67
C LEU A 186 -9.39 9.18 -13.20
N ALA A 187 -10.38 9.83 -13.82
CA ALA A 187 -10.47 9.93 -15.28
C ALA A 187 -9.26 10.69 -15.88
N PHE A 188 -8.79 11.73 -15.21
CA PHE A 188 -7.55 12.41 -15.58
C PHE A 188 -6.35 11.45 -15.52
N TRP A 189 -6.20 10.66 -14.45
CA TRP A 189 -5.13 9.65 -14.35
C TRP A 189 -5.20 8.60 -15.46
N ASN A 190 -6.40 8.08 -15.77
CA ASN A 190 -6.60 7.15 -16.90
C ASN A 190 -6.06 7.74 -18.21
N ARG A 191 -6.35 9.02 -18.51
CA ARG A 191 -5.81 9.68 -19.72
C ARG A 191 -4.29 9.78 -19.68
N ARG A 192 -3.72 10.26 -18.57
CA ARG A 192 -2.27 10.42 -18.42
C ARG A 192 -1.51 9.10 -18.53
N LEU A 193 -2.04 8.02 -17.98
CA LEU A 193 -1.45 6.68 -18.13
C LEU A 193 -1.40 6.24 -19.60
N ARG A 194 -2.50 6.41 -20.34
CA ARG A 194 -2.57 6.07 -21.77
C ARG A 194 -1.52 6.84 -22.58
N GLU A 195 -1.34 8.13 -22.30
CA GLU A 195 -0.34 8.97 -22.96
C GLU A 195 1.10 8.50 -22.67
N VAL A 196 1.42 8.21 -21.40
CA VAL A 196 2.76 7.76 -21.01
C VAL A 196 3.11 6.40 -21.63
N CYS A 197 2.14 5.49 -21.74
CA CYS A 197 2.35 4.19 -22.39
C CYS A 197 2.53 4.31 -23.92
N ALA A 198 1.79 5.22 -24.57
CA ALA A 198 1.89 5.45 -26.01
C ALA A 198 3.28 5.96 -26.44
N ASP A 199 3.90 6.82 -25.62
CA ASP A 199 5.24 7.36 -25.88
C ASP A 199 6.36 6.31 -25.72
N GLY A 200 6.09 5.18 -25.07
CA GLY A 200 7.09 4.20 -24.63
C GLY A 200 7.23 2.92 -25.46
N SER A 201 6.47 2.74 -26.56
CA SER A 201 6.39 1.47 -27.32
C SER A 201 6.04 0.25 -26.44
N LYS A 202 5.22 0.44 -25.40
CA LYS A 202 4.82 -0.61 -24.45
C LYS A 202 3.30 -0.77 -24.41
N PRO A 203 2.81 -1.96 -24.02
CA PRO A 203 1.37 -2.17 -23.85
C PRO A 203 0.81 -1.16 -22.85
N ALA A 204 -0.41 -0.70 -23.13
CA ALA A 204 -1.20 0.14 -22.23
C ALA A 204 -1.33 -0.54 -20.85
N PRO A 205 -1.68 0.21 -19.79
CA PRO A 205 -2.00 -0.40 -18.50
C PRO A 205 -3.10 -1.44 -18.73
N ALA A 206 -2.99 -2.59 -18.07
CA ALA A 206 -3.98 -3.66 -18.22
C ALA A 206 -5.32 -3.23 -17.59
N HIS A 207 -5.27 -2.34 -16.60
CA HIS A 207 -6.42 -1.89 -15.84
C HIS A 207 -6.55 -0.36 -15.87
N LEU A 208 -7.80 0.13 -15.85
CA LEU A 208 -8.15 1.55 -15.74
C LEU A 208 -9.26 1.72 -14.70
N PHE A 209 -9.35 2.91 -14.10
CA PHE A 209 -10.45 3.23 -13.20
C PHE A 209 -11.81 3.23 -13.93
N PRO A 210 -12.93 2.96 -13.24
CA PRO A 210 -14.27 3.11 -13.80
C PRO A 210 -14.50 4.52 -14.40
N GLU A 211 -15.22 4.58 -15.52
CA GLU A 211 -15.68 5.82 -16.17
C GLU A 211 -17.08 6.22 -15.71
#